data_AF-A0A7X8QJ73-F1
#
_entry.id   AF-A0A7X8QJ73-F1
#
_cell.length_a   1.000
_cell.length_b   1.000
_cell.length_c   1.000
_cell.angle_alpha   90.00
_cell.angle_beta   90.00
_cell.angle_gamma   90.00
#
_symmetry.space_group_name_H-M   'P 1'
#
loop_
_entity.id
_entity.type
_entity.pdbx_description
1 polymer ?
#
loop_
_entity_poly.entity_id
_entity_poly.type
_entity_poly.pdbx_seq_one_letter_code
_entity_poly.pdbx_strand_id
1 'polypeptide(L)'
;MGYILGTGTNTAYIEDNSRITKLKDHSNVGRMVMNTESGTYPIENRSRFDRDLDAKTQYPNDHLFEKMISGRYKGDLLDEIISQSIKHTDLFSTAFRIAYRDCDCVNTIAMSSFIEDPYASGSLADLCAEETDRATMMLLAHAIEDRAAQLACCNIAGILTHLKPDNQLPVALIIDGSTYFKSPTFKAYLDHYFSKYINKKLNYKLQIIPSVNGNLVGATVAILTN
;
A
#
# COMPACT_ATOMS: atom_id res chain seq x y z
N MET A 1 17.40 -2.19 0.05
CA MET A 1 16.12 -2.92 -0.12
C MET A 1 15.42 -2.37 -1.35
N GLY A 2 14.69 -3.20 -2.08
CA GLY A 2 13.80 -2.78 -3.16
C GLY A 2 12.35 -2.94 -2.73
N TYR A 3 11.50 -1.96 -3.05
CA TYR A 3 10.09 -1.98 -2.69
C TYR A 3 9.24 -1.48 -3.85
N ILE A 4 8.29 -2.31 -4.28
CA ILE A 4 7.30 -1.98 -5.28
C ILE A 4 5.99 -1.65 -4.58
N LEU A 5 5.42 -0.51 -4.94
CA LEU A 5 4.18 0.01 -4.39
C LEU A 5 3.37 0.72 -5.47
N GLY A 6 2.64 -0.07 -6.25
CA GLY A 6 1.82 0.38 -7.38
C GLY A 6 0.52 -0.43 -7.43
N THR A 7 0.19 -0.97 -8.60
CA THR A 7 -0.95 -1.90 -8.76
C THR A 7 -0.87 -3.07 -7.78
N GLY A 8 0.33 -3.61 -7.58
CA GLY A 8 0.62 -4.59 -6.53
C GLY A 8 1.62 -4.04 -5.51
N THR A 9 2.02 -4.88 -4.55
CA THR A 9 3.11 -4.58 -3.63
C THR A 9 4.00 -5.78 -3.36
N ASN A 10 5.30 -5.55 -3.38
CA ASN A 10 6.27 -6.58 -3.05
C ASN A 10 7.59 -5.94 -2.59
N THR A 11 8.35 -6.66 -1.78
CA THR A 11 9.62 -6.21 -1.23
C THR A 11 10.72 -7.23 -1.47
N ALA A 12 11.91 -6.74 -1.73
CA ALA A 12 13.11 -7.54 -1.81
C ALA A 12 14.22 -6.95 -0.94
N TYR A 13 15.01 -7.83 -0.32
CA TYR A 13 16.13 -7.43 0.53
C TYR A 13 17.32 -8.37 0.36
N ILE A 14 18.48 -7.99 0.90
CA ILE A 14 19.69 -8.81 0.84
C ILE A 14 19.80 -9.56 2.17
N GLU A 15 19.84 -10.88 2.10
CA GLU A 15 19.97 -11.79 3.23
C GLU A 15 21.36 -12.43 3.28
N ASP A 16 21.82 -12.77 4.48
CA ASP A 16 23.02 -13.58 4.67
C ASP A 16 22.72 -15.06 4.39
N ASN A 17 23.54 -15.72 3.56
CA ASN A 17 23.32 -17.12 3.19
C ASN A 17 23.23 -18.04 4.40
N SER A 18 23.93 -17.73 5.50
CA SER A 18 23.87 -18.50 6.75
C SER A 18 22.48 -18.52 7.42
N ARG A 19 21.59 -17.59 7.06
CA ARG A 19 20.21 -17.50 7.57
C ARG A 19 19.20 -18.21 6.68
N ILE A 20 19.60 -18.69 5.49
CA ILE A 20 18.70 -19.31 4.51
C ILE A 20 18.76 -20.83 4.67
N THR A 21 17.98 -21.37 5.60
CA THR A 21 17.97 -22.81 5.94
C THR A 21 17.48 -23.74 4.82
N LYS A 22 16.86 -23.19 3.76
CA LYS A 22 16.40 -23.95 2.59
C LYS A 22 17.53 -24.31 1.61
N LEU A 23 18.67 -23.62 1.67
CA LEU A 23 19.83 -23.90 0.82
C LEU A 23 20.65 -25.02 1.46
N LYS A 24 20.36 -26.27 1.11
CA LYS A 24 21.01 -27.46 1.73
C LYS A 24 22.45 -27.69 1.25
N ASP A 25 22.76 -27.27 0.02
CA ASP A 25 24.02 -27.62 -0.68
C ASP A 25 24.88 -26.40 -1.07
N HIS A 26 24.57 -25.21 -0.53
CA HIS A 26 25.32 -23.99 -0.82
C HIS A 26 26.19 -23.58 0.36
N SER A 27 27.28 -22.84 0.09
CA SER A 27 28.09 -22.29 1.15
C SER A 27 27.27 -21.33 2.01
N ASN A 28 27.39 -21.43 3.33
CA ASN A 28 26.88 -20.43 4.28
C ASN A 28 27.65 -19.08 4.19
N VAL A 29 28.32 -18.83 3.06
CA VAL A 29 29.19 -17.69 2.81
C VAL A 29 28.55 -16.86 1.70
N GLY A 30 28.48 -15.56 1.91
CA GLY A 30 27.93 -14.62 0.94
C GLY A 30 26.52 -14.16 1.29
N ARG A 31 25.87 -13.54 0.31
CA ARG A 31 24.55 -12.93 0.46
C ARG A 31 23.69 -13.23 -0.76
N MET A 32 22.39 -13.27 -0.55
CA MET A 32 21.41 -13.53 -1.60
C MET A 32 20.29 -12.49 -1.55
N VAL A 33 19.77 -12.10 -2.72
CA VAL A 33 18.57 -11.27 -2.79
C VAL A 33 17.36 -12.16 -2.52
N MET A 34 16.62 -11.84 -1.46
CA MET A 34 15.37 -12.48 -1.11
C MET A 34 14.22 -11.69 -1.70
N ASN A 35 13.46 -12.33 -2.60
CA ASN A 35 12.12 -11.89 -2.96
C ASN A 35 11.15 -12.40 -1.89
N THR A 36 10.44 -11.49 -1.22
CA THR A 36 9.59 -11.86 -0.09
C THR A 36 8.19 -12.30 -0.49
N GLU A 37 7.74 -11.94 -1.70
CA GLU A 37 6.31 -12.03 -2.08
C GLU A 37 5.40 -11.44 -0.99
N SER A 38 5.78 -10.28 -0.43
CA SER A 38 5.18 -9.72 0.79
C SER A 38 3.69 -9.44 0.67
N GLY A 39 3.16 -9.26 -0.54
CA GLY A 39 1.73 -9.15 -0.80
C GLY A 39 0.90 -10.36 -0.32
N THR A 40 1.51 -11.54 -0.24
CA THR A 40 0.87 -12.80 0.20
C THR A 40 0.79 -12.95 1.72
N TYR A 41 1.34 -12.00 2.50
CA TYR A 41 1.36 -12.10 3.95
C TYR A 41 -0.07 -12.28 4.52
N PRO A 42 -0.34 -13.32 5.33
CA PRO A 42 -1.69 -13.67 5.78
C PRO A 42 -2.13 -12.79 6.95
N ILE A 43 -2.38 -11.51 6.69
CA ILE A 43 -2.80 -10.56 7.72
C ILE A 43 -4.19 -10.93 8.27
N GLU A 44 -4.25 -11.20 9.58
CA GLU A 44 -5.49 -11.62 10.26
C GLU A 44 -6.39 -10.44 10.66
N ASN A 45 -5.76 -9.32 11.04
CA ASN A 45 -6.42 -8.09 11.53
C ASN A 45 -7.04 -7.27 10.39
N ARG A 46 -7.96 -7.88 9.66
CA ARG A 46 -8.74 -7.28 8.58
C ARG A 46 -10.04 -6.68 9.11
N SER A 47 -10.51 -5.57 8.55
CA SER A 47 -11.86 -5.05 8.82
C SER A 47 -12.93 -5.95 8.17
N ARG A 48 -14.22 -5.70 8.43
CA ARG A 48 -15.28 -6.39 7.69
C ARG A 48 -15.22 -6.06 6.19
N PHE A 49 -14.97 -4.80 5.85
CA PHE A 49 -14.89 -4.32 4.46
C PHE A 49 -13.74 -4.96 3.69
N ASP A 50 -12.60 -5.19 4.35
CA ASP A 50 -11.48 -5.91 3.75
C ASP A 50 -11.85 -7.36 3.42
N ARG A 51 -12.65 -8.03 4.27
CA ARG A 51 -13.12 -9.41 4.03
C ARG A 51 -14.18 -9.46 2.94
N ASP A 52 -15.10 -8.49 2.93
CA ASP A 52 -16.15 -8.38 1.92
C ASP A 52 -15.56 -8.11 0.54
N LEU A 53 -14.57 -7.21 0.46
CA LEU A 53 -13.79 -6.97 -0.76
C LEU A 53 -13.06 -8.24 -1.20
N ASP A 54 -12.29 -8.87 -0.30
CA ASP A 54 -11.53 -10.08 -0.59
C ASP A 54 -12.41 -11.20 -1.19
N ALA A 55 -13.59 -11.43 -0.62
CA ALA A 55 -14.55 -12.42 -1.09
C ALA A 55 -15.07 -12.16 -2.51
N LYS A 56 -15.05 -10.90 -2.98
CA LYS A 56 -15.48 -10.50 -4.33
C LYS A 56 -14.33 -10.51 -5.35
N THR A 57 -13.09 -10.66 -4.91
CA THR A 57 -11.94 -10.71 -5.82
C THR A 57 -11.86 -12.04 -6.59
N GLN A 58 -11.08 -12.06 -7.68
CA GLN A 58 -10.81 -13.28 -8.45
C GLN A 58 -10.13 -14.38 -7.62
N TYR A 59 -9.34 -13.99 -6.61
CA TYR A 59 -8.58 -14.91 -5.77
C TYR A 59 -8.86 -14.65 -4.27
N PRO A 60 -10.02 -15.08 -3.74
CA PRO A 60 -10.34 -14.91 -2.33
C PRO A 60 -9.33 -15.60 -1.41
N ASN A 61 -9.03 -15.00 -0.25
CA ASN A 61 -8.05 -15.47 0.72
C ASN A 61 -6.59 -15.50 0.24
N ASP A 62 -6.30 -14.88 -0.89
CA ASP A 62 -4.96 -14.75 -1.45
C ASP A 62 -4.53 -13.28 -1.51
N HIS A 63 -3.22 -13.03 -1.51
CA HIS A 63 -2.62 -11.68 -1.58
C HIS A 63 -3.23 -10.68 -0.56
N LEU A 64 -3.54 -11.18 0.65
CA LEU A 64 -4.33 -10.43 1.64
C LEU A 64 -3.69 -9.11 2.06
N PHE A 65 -2.37 -9.10 2.19
CA PHE A 65 -1.63 -7.89 2.55
C PHE A 65 -1.60 -6.89 1.41
N GLU A 66 -1.45 -7.35 0.17
CA GLU A 66 -1.52 -6.50 -1.02
C GLU A 66 -2.88 -5.81 -1.14
N LYS A 67 -3.98 -6.53 -0.91
CA LYS A 67 -5.35 -5.99 -0.96
C LYS A 67 -5.58 -4.84 0.02
N MET A 68 -4.81 -4.77 1.09
CA MET A 68 -4.91 -3.70 2.09
C MET A 68 -4.02 -2.48 1.79
N ILE A 69 -3.17 -2.54 0.75
CA ILE A 69 -2.10 -1.56 0.54
C ILE A 69 -2.08 -1.02 -0.88
N SER A 70 -2.22 -1.87 -1.89
CA SER A 70 -1.86 -1.52 -3.26
C SER A 70 -2.92 -0.65 -3.94
N GLY A 71 -2.49 0.08 -4.98
CA GLY A 71 -3.37 0.91 -5.78
C GLY A 71 -4.44 0.13 -6.55
N ARG A 72 -4.35 -1.20 -6.66
CA ARG A 72 -5.41 -1.99 -7.29
C ARG A 72 -6.69 -1.99 -6.47
N TYR A 73 -6.59 -1.96 -5.14
CA TYR A 73 -7.71 -2.31 -4.25
C TYR A 73 -8.24 -1.15 -3.40
N LYS A 74 -7.52 -0.01 -3.33
CA LYS A 74 -7.98 1.13 -2.50
C LYS A 74 -9.32 1.69 -2.95
N GLY A 75 -9.52 1.88 -4.25
CA GLY A 75 -10.80 2.31 -4.82
C GLY A 75 -11.92 1.30 -4.54
N ASP A 76 -11.68 0.02 -4.81
CA ASP A 76 -12.65 -1.04 -4.56
C ASP A 76 -13.02 -1.14 -3.06
N LEU A 77 -12.06 -0.88 -2.17
CA LEU A 77 -12.32 -0.83 -0.73
C LEU A 77 -13.20 0.37 -0.35
N LEU A 78 -12.94 1.54 -0.95
CA LEU A 78 -13.80 2.72 -0.77
C LEU A 78 -15.23 2.43 -1.25
N ASP A 79 -15.35 1.81 -2.42
CA ASP A 79 -16.64 1.41 -2.99
C ASP A 79 -17.39 0.44 -2.07
N GLU A 80 -16.70 -0.56 -1.53
CA GLU A 80 -17.28 -1.49 -0.55
C GLU A 80 -17.79 -0.75 0.69
N ILE A 81 -17.00 0.17 1.24
CA ILE A 81 -17.38 0.94 2.42
C ILE A 81 -18.63 1.79 2.13
N ILE A 82 -18.68 2.46 0.98
CA ILE A 82 -19.83 3.26 0.56
C ILE A 82 -21.06 2.36 0.43
N SER A 83 -20.97 1.27 -0.33
CA SER A 83 -22.07 0.31 -0.55
C SER A 83 -22.66 -0.21 0.77
N GLN A 84 -21.79 -0.60 1.71
CA GLN A 84 -22.21 -1.09 3.02
C GLN A 84 -22.80 0.02 3.90
N SER A 85 -22.26 1.24 3.82
CA SER A 85 -22.81 2.39 4.57
C SER A 85 -24.22 2.74 4.11
N ILE A 86 -24.49 2.73 2.79
CA ILE A 86 -25.82 3.02 2.24
C ILE A 86 -26.85 1.98 2.70
N LYS A 87 -26.45 0.71 2.82
CA LYS A 87 -27.35 -0.37 3.25
C LYS A 87 -27.67 -0.35 4.73
N HIS A 88 -26.77 0.16 5.57
CA HIS A 88 -26.81 -0.10 7.01
C HIS A 88 -26.77 1.15 7.90
N THR A 89 -26.50 2.33 7.34
CA THR A 89 -26.37 3.58 8.11
C THR A 89 -26.94 4.76 7.34
N ASP A 90 -27.07 5.91 8.01
CA ASP A 90 -27.40 7.20 7.41
C ASP A 90 -26.17 8.08 7.15
N LEU A 91 -25.02 7.44 6.86
CA LEU A 91 -23.73 8.13 6.74
C LEU A 91 -23.68 9.18 5.61
N PHE A 92 -24.24 8.84 4.44
CA PHE A 92 -24.39 9.75 3.31
C PHE A 92 -25.83 10.25 3.17
N SER A 93 -26.00 11.44 2.60
CA SER A 93 -27.29 12.07 2.34
C SER A 93 -28.18 11.23 1.41
N THR A 94 -29.48 11.51 1.41
CA THR A 94 -30.42 10.83 0.50
C THR A 94 -30.06 11.09 -0.97
N ALA A 95 -29.64 12.31 -1.29
CA ALA A 95 -29.25 12.69 -2.64
C ALA A 95 -28.01 11.91 -3.11
N PHE A 96 -27.00 11.77 -2.24
CA PHE A 96 -25.83 10.94 -2.51
C PHE A 96 -26.22 9.49 -2.82
N ARG A 97 -27.07 8.88 -1.98
CA ARG A 97 -27.50 7.48 -2.15
C ARG A 97 -28.18 7.24 -3.50
N ILE A 98 -29.00 8.19 -3.94
CA ILE A 98 -29.67 8.13 -5.24
C ILE A 98 -28.64 8.21 -6.37
N ALA A 99 -27.71 9.17 -6.31
CA ALA A 99 -26.67 9.35 -7.32
C ALA A 99 -25.72 8.13 -7.41
N TYR A 100 -25.36 7.53 -6.27
CA TYR A 100 -24.46 6.39 -6.20
C TYR A 100 -25.06 5.12 -6.83
N ARG A 101 -26.39 4.94 -6.82
CA ARG A 101 -27.05 3.71 -7.30
C ARG A 101 -26.67 3.34 -8.73
N ASP A 102 -26.46 4.35 -9.58
CA ASP A 102 -26.16 4.17 -10.99
C ASP A 102 -24.68 4.57 -11.33
N CYS A 103 -23.83 4.77 -10.32
CA CYS A 103 -22.40 5.07 -10.49
C CYS A 103 -21.57 3.79 -10.63
N ASP A 104 -20.76 3.72 -11.69
CA ASP A 104 -19.67 2.75 -11.88
C ASP A 104 -18.31 3.48 -11.90
N CYS A 105 -18.18 4.44 -10.98
CA CYS A 105 -17.19 5.51 -11.06
C CYS A 105 -16.16 5.48 -9.91
N VAL A 106 -16.37 4.62 -8.89
CA VAL A 106 -15.47 4.50 -7.75
C VAL A 106 -14.30 3.58 -8.07
N ASN A 107 -13.11 4.17 -8.20
CA ASN A 107 -11.86 3.45 -8.36
C ASN A 107 -10.70 4.27 -7.74
N THR A 108 -9.50 3.71 -7.72
CA THR A 108 -8.35 4.36 -7.08
C THR A 108 -7.98 5.70 -7.72
N ILE A 109 -8.16 5.85 -9.03
CA ILE A 109 -7.89 7.12 -9.71
C ILE A 109 -8.92 8.16 -9.29
N ALA A 110 -10.21 7.80 -9.31
CA ALA A 110 -11.29 8.68 -8.88
C ALA A 110 -11.15 9.10 -7.41
N MET A 111 -10.73 8.17 -6.54
CA MET A 111 -10.40 8.46 -5.13
C MET A 111 -9.25 9.45 -5.02
N SER A 112 -8.13 9.24 -5.74
CA SER A 112 -7.01 10.17 -5.74
C SER A 112 -7.40 11.56 -6.24
N SER A 113 -8.13 11.64 -7.36
CA SER A 113 -8.61 12.92 -7.90
C SER A 113 -9.54 13.64 -6.93
N PHE A 114 -10.39 12.92 -6.21
CA PHE A 114 -11.25 13.50 -5.19
C PHE A 114 -10.47 14.05 -3.99
N ILE A 115 -9.37 13.39 -3.58
CA ILE A 115 -8.46 13.90 -2.55
C ILE A 115 -7.78 15.20 -3.00
N GLU A 116 -7.42 15.32 -4.28
CA GLU A 116 -6.78 16.54 -4.83
C GLU A 116 -7.77 17.70 -4.95
N ASP A 117 -8.96 17.45 -5.48
CA ASP A 117 -10.00 18.44 -5.66
C ASP A 117 -11.40 17.83 -5.41
N PRO A 118 -11.96 17.98 -4.20
CA PRO A 118 -13.27 17.45 -3.85
C PRO A 118 -14.45 18.21 -4.47
N TYR A 119 -14.19 19.22 -5.31
CA TYR A 119 -15.19 20.00 -6.03
C TYR A 119 -15.08 19.87 -7.56
N ALA A 120 -14.16 19.04 -8.07
CA ALA A 120 -13.98 18.84 -9.50
C ALA A 120 -15.16 18.09 -10.14
N SER A 121 -15.83 18.72 -11.10
CA SER A 121 -16.92 18.10 -11.86
C SER A 121 -16.47 16.88 -12.68
N GLY A 122 -17.36 15.91 -12.90
CA GLY A 122 -17.07 14.67 -13.63
C GLY A 122 -16.33 13.63 -12.80
N SER A 123 -16.39 13.73 -11.46
CA SER A 123 -15.66 12.89 -10.51
C SER A 123 -16.56 12.37 -9.38
N LEU A 124 -15.99 11.74 -8.36
CA LEU A 124 -16.71 11.40 -7.11
C LEU A 124 -17.35 12.62 -6.43
N ALA A 125 -16.89 13.84 -6.74
CA ALA A 125 -17.49 15.06 -6.24
C ALA A 125 -18.95 15.23 -6.68
N ASP A 126 -19.32 14.76 -7.88
CA ASP A 126 -20.68 14.87 -8.39
C ASP A 126 -21.68 14.01 -7.60
N LEU A 127 -21.20 12.98 -6.91
CA LEU A 127 -22.02 12.18 -6.00
C LEU A 127 -22.38 12.97 -4.74
N CYS A 128 -21.54 13.91 -4.33
CA CYS A 128 -21.67 14.64 -3.09
C CYS A 128 -22.58 15.86 -3.27
N ALA A 129 -23.86 15.72 -2.94
CA ALA A 129 -24.81 16.84 -2.98
C ALA A 129 -24.57 17.84 -1.84
N GLU A 130 -24.15 17.36 -0.67
CA GLU A 130 -23.96 18.14 0.54
C GLU A 130 -22.48 18.23 0.96
N GLU A 131 -22.11 19.27 1.71
CA GLU A 131 -20.75 19.40 2.29
C GLU A 131 -20.42 18.25 3.26
N THR A 132 -21.45 17.71 3.92
CA THR A 132 -21.35 16.54 4.80
C THR A 132 -20.94 15.28 4.03
N ASP A 133 -21.46 15.09 2.81
CA ASP A 133 -21.06 13.98 1.93
C ASP A 133 -19.59 14.13 1.52
N ARG A 134 -19.18 15.35 1.11
CA ARG A 134 -17.79 15.66 0.76
C ARG A 134 -16.84 15.39 1.92
N ALA A 135 -17.16 15.90 3.10
CA ALA A 135 -16.35 15.71 4.31
C ALA A 135 -16.23 14.24 4.69
N THR A 136 -17.33 13.47 4.57
CA THR A 136 -17.36 12.03 4.82
C THR A 136 -16.49 11.27 3.82
N MET A 137 -16.65 11.55 2.52
CA MET A 137 -15.85 10.95 1.45
C MET A 137 -14.35 11.22 1.65
N MET A 138 -13.99 12.47 1.98
CA MET A 138 -12.60 12.84 2.29
C MET A 138 -12.06 12.06 3.48
N LEU A 139 -12.84 11.96 4.56
CA LEU A 139 -12.44 11.20 5.75
C LEU A 139 -12.17 9.73 5.41
N LEU A 140 -13.06 9.09 4.65
CA LEU A 140 -12.91 7.70 4.25
C LEU A 140 -11.69 7.50 3.34
N ALA A 141 -11.52 8.33 2.32
CA ALA A 141 -10.41 8.26 1.39
C ALA A 141 -9.05 8.44 2.11
N HIS A 142 -8.95 9.42 3.00
CA HIS A 142 -7.76 9.62 3.83
C HIS A 142 -7.51 8.47 4.81
N ALA A 143 -8.55 7.88 5.42
CA ALA A 143 -8.38 6.74 6.31
C ALA A 143 -7.82 5.50 5.59
N ILE A 144 -8.23 5.28 4.34
CA ILE A 144 -7.70 4.20 3.49
C ILE A 144 -6.23 4.45 3.16
N GLU A 145 -5.88 5.67 2.72
CA GLU A 145 -4.50 6.06 2.40
C GLU A 145 -3.57 5.97 3.62
N ASP A 146 -4.01 6.49 4.77
CA ASP A 146 -3.26 6.47 6.02
C ASP A 146 -3.00 5.04 6.50
N ARG A 147 -4.03 4.18 6.52
CA ARG A 147 -3.89 2.77 6.87
C ARG A 147 -2.93 2.04 5.92
N ALA A 148 -3.06 2.27 4.61
CA ALA A 148 -2.16 1.64 3.64
C ALA A 148 -0.70 2.06 3.86
N ALA A 149 -0.45 3.33 4.24
CA ALA A 149 0.89 3.82 4.56
C ALA A 149 1.45 3.20 5.86
N GLN A 150 0.61 3.01 6.88
CA GLN A 150 0.99 2.27 8.09
C GLN A 150 1.43 0.85 7.78
N LEU A 151 0.65 0.12 6.98
CA LEU A 151 0.95 -1.26 6.61
C LEU A 151 2.21 -1.35 5.73
N ALA A 152 2.38 -0.43 4.78
CA ALA A 152 3.63 -0.29 4.02
C ALA A 152 4.84 -0.04 4.94
N CYS A 153 4.67 0.77 6.00
CA CYS A 153 5.70 0.95 7.02
C CYS A 153 5.97 -0.34 7.80
N CYS A 154 4.94 -1.09 8.18
CA CYS A 154 5.08 -2.37 8.89
C CYS A 154 5.88 -3.38 8.08
N ASN A 155 5.65 -3.45 6.76
CA ASN A 155 6.40 -4.32 5.85
C ASN A 155 7.92 -4.06 5.93
N ILE A 156 8.32 -2.79 5.73
CA ILE A 156 9.72 -2.39 5.79
C ILE A 156 10.29 -2.57 7.20
N ALA A 157 9.54 -2.19 8.24
CA ALA A 157 9.96 -2.33 9.63
C ALA A 157 10.18 -3.80 10.03
N GLY A 158 9.37 -4.72 9.51
CA GLY A 158 9.52 -6.16 9.72
C GLY A 158 10.84 -6.69 9.17
N ILE A 159 11.18 -6.32 7.94
CA ILE A 159 12.47 -6.68 7.31
C ILE A 159 13.64 -6.09 8.11
N LEU A 160 13.56 -4.81 8.49
CA LEU A 160 14.63 -4.16 9.25
C LEU A 160 14.84 -4.83 10.62
N THR A 161 13.75 -5.14 11.32
CA THR A 161 13.82 -5.84 12.61
C THR A 161 14.44 -7.24 12.46
N HIS A 162 14.10 -7.95 11.38
CA HIS A 162 14.70 -9.25 11.03
C HIS A 162 16.20 -9.15 10.74
N LEU A 163 16.65 -8.10 10.06
CA LEU A 163 18.07 -7.86 9.77
C LEU A 163 18.91 -7.50 11.00
N LYS A 164 18.25 -7.23 12.14
CA LYS A 164 18.75 -6.83 13.47
C LYS A 164 19.19 -5.35 13.60
N PRO A 165 18.86 -4.67 14.72
CA PRO A 165 19.13 -3.24 14.93
C PRO A 165 20.60 -2.86 15.13
N ASP A 166 21.50 -3.81 15.43
CA ASP A 166 22.90 -3.49 15.79
C ASP A 166 23.70 -2.89 14.61
N ASN A 167 23.12 -2.90 13.42
CA ASN A 167 23.73 -2.32 12.23
C ASN A 167 23.32 -0.85 12.07
N GLN A 168 24.13 0.06 12.61
CA GLN A 168 23.96 1.53 12.51
C GLN A 168 24.17 2.08 11.08
N LEU A 169 24.38 1.22 10.10
CA LEU A 169 24.59 1.65 8.72
C LEU A 169 23.31 2.25 8.12
N PRO A 170 23.42 3.31 7.30
CA PRO A 170 22.29 3.83 6.55
C PRO A 170 21.66 2.73 5.69
N VAL A 171 20.34 2.65 5.69
CA VAL A 171 19.60 1.72 4.84
C VAL A 171 19.00 2.48 3.67
N ALA A 172 19.44 2.13 2.46
CA ALA A 172 18.82 2.60 1.23
C ALA A 172 17.57 1.76 0.91
N LEU A 173 16.43 2.41 0.80
CA LEU A 173 15.17 1.85 0.34
C LEU A 173 14.84 2.42 -1.03
N ILE A 174 14.98 1.59 -2.06
CA ILE A 174 14.64 1.92 -3.43
C ILE A 174 13.15 1.66 -3.60
N ILE A 175 12.36 2.71 -3.85
CA ILE A 175 10.89 2.60 -4.02
C ILE A 175 10.51 2.93 -5.47
N ASP A 176 9.66 2.10 -6.06
CA ASP A 176 9.01 2.34 -7.36
C ASP A 176 7.51 2.03 -7.25
N GLY A 177 6.69 2.61 -8.12
CA GLY A 177 5.27 2.30 -8.25
C GLY A 177 4.31 3.49 -8.15
N SER A 178 3.22 3.40 -8.90
CA SER A 178 2.25 4.49 -9.06
C SER A 178 1.56 4.91 -7.76
N THR A 179 1.35 4.00 -6.80
CA THR A 179 0.72 4.35 -5.52
C THR A 179 1.60 5.27 -4.71
N TYR A 180 2.92 5.08 -4.74
CA TYR A 180 3.85 5.98 -4.08
C TYR A 180 3.97 7.34 -4.79
N PHE A 181 4.00 7.35 -6.13
CA PHE A 181 4.25 8.58 -6.91
C PHE A 181 3.02 9.41 -7.25
N LYS A 182 1.86 8.78 -7.44
CA LYS A 182 0.64 9.43 -7.98
C LYS A 182 -0.46 9.60 -6.94
N SER A 183 -0.37 8.97 -5.77
CA SER A 183 -1.33 9.27 -4.70
C SER A 183 -0.96 10.62 -4.06
N PRO A 184 -1.91 11.55 -3.87
CA PRO A 184 -1.60 12.92 -3.45
C PRO A 184 -1.03 12.99 -2.02
N THR A 185 -1.52 12.12 -1.14
CA THR A 185 -1.26 12.18 0.31
C THR A 185 -0.42 11.02 0.82
N PHE A 186 -0.36 9.91 0.08
CA PHE A 186 0.26 8.67 0.55
C PHE A 186 1.73 8.84 0.93
N LYS A 187 2.51 9.57 0.14
CA LYS A 187 3.93 9.83 0.43
C LYS A 187 4.10 10.53 1.79
N ALA A 188 3.26 11.52 2.09
CA ALA A 188 3.33 12.24 3.36
C ALA A 188 3.02 11.34 4.56
N TYR A 189 2.00 10.47 4.44
CA TYR A 189 1.70 9.48 5.48
C TYR A 189 2.85 8.47 5.64
N LEU A 190 3.41 7.97 4.54
CA LEU A 190 4.50 7.01 4.61
C LEU A 190 5.76 7.62 5.25
N ASP A 191 6.12 8.84 4.86
CA ASP A 191 7.23 9.59 5.46
C ASP A 191 7.02 9.82 6.97
N HIS A 192 5.79 10.12 7.38
CA HIS A 192 5.43 10.24 8.80
C HIS A 192 5.70 8.93 9.55
N TYR A 193 5.22 7.79 9.03
CA TYR A 193 5.39 6.50 9.69
C TYR A 193 6.83 6.00 9.68
N PHE A 194 7.56 6.18 8.58
CA PHE A 194 8.98 5.88 8.53
C PHE A 194 9.76 6.71 9.57
N SER A 195 9.53 8.02 9.63
CA SER A 195 10.15 8.89 10.64
C SER A 195 9.84 8.44 12.06
N LYS A 196 8.57 8.14 12.36
CA LYS A 196 8.12 7.75 13.69
C LYS A 196 8.63 6.37 14.12
N TYR A 197 8.52 5.37 13.25
CA TYR A 197 8.78 3.98 13.62
C TYR A 197 10.16 3.51 13.21
N ILE A 198 10.60 3.77 11.97
CA ILE A 198 11.89 3.27 11.50
C ILE A 198 13.02 4.14 12.06
N ASN A 199 12.94 5.46 11.88
CA ASN A 199 14.03 6.35 12.27
C ASN A 199 14.11 6.57 13.78
N LYS A 200 12.97 6.81 14.44
CA LYS A 200 12.96 7.11 15.89
C LYS A 200 12.86 5.86 16.77
N LYS A 201 11.93 4.94 16.47
CA LYS A 201 11.69 3.77 17.34
C LYS A 201 12.68 2.62 17.10
N LEU A 202 12.96 2.28 15.84
CA LEU A 202 13.93 1.23 15.48
C LEU A 202 15.36 1.76 15.34
N ASN A 203 15.57 3.09 15.39
CA ASN A 203 16.87 3.74 15.30
C ASN A 203 17.65 3.47 14.00
N TYR A 204 16.95 3.34 12.86
CA TYR A 204 17.59 3.22 11.54
C TYR A 204 17.70 4.58 10.84
N LYS A 205 18.82 4.82 10.17
CA LYS A 205 18.91 5.90 9.17
C LYS A 205 18.39 5.41 7.82
N LEU A 206 17.06 5.46 7.64
CA LEU A 206 16.43 5.12 6.37
C LEU A 206 16.58 6.27 5.36
N GLN A 207 17.06 5.96 4.16
CA GLN A 207 17.09 6.86 3.01
C GLN A 207 16.21 6.29 1.91
N ILE A 208 15.14 7.01 1.56
CA ILE A 208 14.27 6.66 0.45
C ILE A 208 14.92 7.16 -0.84
N ILE A 209 15.07 6.26 -1.80
CA ILE A 209 15.60 6.55 -3.14
C ILE A 209 14.50 6.19 -4.14
N PRO A 210 13.70 7.17 -4.59
CA PRO A 210 12.71 6.90 -5.61
C PRO A 210 13.40 6.48 -6.90
N SER A 211 12.89 5.44 -7.55
CA SER A 211 13.40 4.96 -8.84
C SER A 211 12.27 4.96 -9.86
N VAL A 212 12.61 5.36 -11.09
CA VAL A 212 11.74 5.24 -12.25
C VAL A 212 12.40 4.21 -13.17
N ASN A 213 11.71 3.11 -13.48
CA ASN A 213 12.23 1.96 -14.23
C ASN A 213 13.30 1.15 -13.47
N GLY A 214 13.19 1.07 -12.14
CA GLY A 214 14.16 0.33 -11.32
C GLY A 214 14.20 -1.17 -11.67
N ASN A 215 13.08 -1.71 -12.14
CA ASN A 215 12.98 -3.07 -12.66
C ASN A 215 13.83 -3.31 -13.92
N LEU A 216 13.81 -2.41 -14.90
CA LEU A 216 14.56 -2.56 -16.17
C LEU A 216 16.06 -2.45 -15.94
N VAL A 217 16.49 -1.45 -15.17
CA VAL A 217 17.90 -1.26 -14.81
C VAL A 217 18.38 -2.43 -13.95
N GLY A 218 17.58 -2.82 -12.96
CA GLY A 218 17.89 -3.94 -12.07
C GLY A 218 18.02 -5.28 -12.81
N ALA A 219 17.11 -5.56 -13.75
CA ALA A 219 17.18 -6.74 -14.60
C ALA A 219 18.44 -6.75 -15.48
N THR A 220 18.79 -5.60 -16.08
CA THR A 220 20.01 -5.47 -16.88
C THR A 220 21.26 -5.74 -16.04
N VAL A 221 21.36 -5.16 -14.84
CA VAL A 221 22.48 -5.41 -13.93
C VAL A 221 22.52 -6.89 -13.51
N ALA A 222 21.37 -7.50 -13.21
CA ALA A 222 21.30 -8.91 -12.83
C ALA A 222 21.80 -9.83 -13.96
N ILE A 223 21.49 -9.52 -15.22
CA ILE A 223 22.03 -10.26 -16.38
C ILE A 223 23.54 -10.09 -16.50
N LEU A 224 24.07 -8.90 -16.26
CA LEU A 224 25.49 -8.59 -16.40
C LEU A 224 26.36 -9.10 -15.23
N THR A 225 25.74 -9.50 -14.13
CA THR A 225 26.45 -9.90 -12.88
C THR A 225 26.23 -11.36 -12.48
N ASN A 226 25.41 -12.10 -13.24
CA ASN A 226 25.30 -13.56 -13.19
C ASN A 226 26.33 -14.21 -14.12
#